data_AF-A0AAD8NCA1-F1
#
_entry.id   AF-A0AAD8NCA1-F1
#
_cell.length_a   1.000
_cell.length_b   1.000
_cell.length_c   1.000
_cell.angle_alpha   90.00
_cell.angle_beta   90.00
_cell.angle_gamma   90.00
#
_symmetry.space_group_name_H-M   'P 1'
#
loop_
_entity.id
_entity.type
_entity.pdbx_description
1 polymer ?
#
loop_
_entity_poly.entity_id
_entity_poly.type
_entity_poly.pdbx_seq_one_letter_code
_entity_poly.pdbx_strand_id
1 'polypeptide(L)'
;MALKSYIILLTLVALSLLVLPGQGYPPSQWQPIENLNDPHVQDVATFAVKTYNSRLHDETQYLDYLKIVKGEYLQSGFDGAPDYRLNIVAKQHDDGVVGNYQTFVHDDIWFKAKIYVYLIKLQK
;
A
#
# COMPACT_ATOMS: atom_id res chain seq x y z
N MET A 1 52.26 25.96 -18.68
CA MET A 1 51.24 24.93 -18.98
C MET A 1 50.49 24.43 -17.74
N ALA A 2 51.10 24.38 -16.55
CA ALA A 2 50.46 23.87 -15.32
C ALA A 2 49.26 24.68 -14.78
N LEU A 3 49.22 26.00 -14.97
CA LEU A 3 48.12 26.85 -14.47
C LEU A 3 46.78 26.57 -15.19
N LYS A 4 46.83 26.28 -16.50
CA LYS A 4 45.64 25.90 -17.28
C LYS A 4 45.12 24.52 -16.89
N SER A 5 46.02 23.57 -16.60
CA SER A 5 45.65 22.23 -16.10
C SER A 5 44.99 22.29 -14.73
N TYR A 6 45.42 23.20 -13.84
CA TYR A 6 44.80 23.38 -12.53
C TYR A 6 43.39 23.95 -12.62
N ILE A 7 43.16 24.90 -13.53
CA ILE A 7 41.83 25.44 -13.81
C ILE A 7 40.91 24.36 -14.38
N ILE A 8 41.41 23.51 -15.29
CA ILE A 8 40.62 22.40 -15.86
C ILE A 8 40.26 21.37 -14.77
N LEU A 9 41.19 21.02 -13.88
CA LEU A 9 40.92 20.11 -12.76
C LEU A 9 39.89 20.69 -11.79
N LEU A 10 40.02 21.97 -11.43
CA LEU A 10 39.07 22.68 -10.58
C LEU A 10 37.67 22.75 -11.19
N THR A 11 37.56 22.99 -12.50
CA THR A 11 36.27 22.97 -13.19
C THR A 11 35.64 21.59 -13.22
N LEU A 12 36.44 20.52 -13.36
CA LEU A 12 35.93 19.14 -13.36
C LEU A 12 35.39 18.73 -11.97
N VAL A 13 36.07 19.14 -10.90
CA VAL A 13 35.64 18.90 -9.51
C VAL A 13 34.42 19.75 -9.14
N ALA A 14 34.32 20.99 -9.65
CA ALA A 14 33.12 21.81 -9.47
C ALA A 14 31.89 21.22 -10.18
N LEU A 15 32.09 20.51 -11.30
CA LEU A 15 31.00 19.89 -12.06
C LEU A 15 30.44 18.63 -11.40
N SER A 16 31.24 17.89 -10.61
CA SER A 16 30.75 16.73 -9.85
C SER A 16 29.93 17.11 -8.61
N LEU A 17 30.05 18.36 -8.14
CA LEU A 17 29.25 18.91 -7.03
C LEU A 17 27.84 19.37 -7.46
N LEU A 18 27.54 19.36 -8.76
CA LEU A 18 26.21 19.64 -9.32
C LEU A 18 25.31 18.39 -9.37
N VAL A 19 25.77 17.24 -8.86
CA VAL A 19 24.87 16.11 -8.59
C VAL A 19 23.98 16.49 -7.42
N LEU A 20 22.80 17.02 -7.73
CA LEU A 20 21.75 17.29 -6.75
C LEU A 20 21.42 15.96 -6.04
N PRO A 21 21.57 15.85 -4.71
CA PRO A 21 21.10 14.69 -3.99
C PRO A 21 19.58 14.62 -4.12
N GLY A 22 19.11 13.54 -4.76
CA GLY A 22 17.72 13.12 -4.75
C GLY A 22 16.78 14.09 -5.49
N GLN A 23 16.47 13.77 -6.74
CA GLN A 23 15.04 13.70 -7.07
C GLN A 23 14.45 12.58 -6.21
N GLY A 24 14.21 12.89 -4.93
CA GLY A 24 13.30 12.10 -4.13
C GLY A 24 12.00 12.11 -4.91
N TYR A 25 11.59 10.93 -5.39
CA TYR A 25 10.19 10.73 -5.72
C TYR A 25 9.38 11.37 -4.59
N PRO A 26 8.34 12.18 -4.90
CA PRO A 26 7.48 12.68 -3.84
C PRO A 26 7.13 11.48 -2.95
N PRO A 27 7.29 11.59 -1.61
CA PRO A 27 6.99 10.48 -0.72
C PRO A 27 5.63 9.97 -1.15
N SER A 28 5.58 8.69 -1.52
CA SER A 28 4.40 8.06 -2.09
C SER A 28 3.21 8.46 -1.21
N GLN A 29 2.37 9.36 -1.73
CA GLN A 29 1.26 9.93 -0.99
C GLN A 29 0.07 9.01 -1.22
N TRP A 30 -0.42 8.41 -0.13
CA TRP A 30 -1.70 7.71 -0.14
C TRP A 30 -2.77 8.59 -0.78
N GLN A 31 -3.32 8.14 -1.88
CA GLN A 31 -4.39 8.81 -2.62
C GLN A 31 -5.73 8.25 -2.15
N PRO A 32 -6.75 9.09 -1.87
CA PRO A 32 -8.07 8.60 -1.53
C PRO A 32 -8.70 7.85 -2.71
N ILE A 33 -9.42 6.77 -2.43
CA ILE A 33 -10.23 6.06 -3.42
C ILE A 33 -11.60 6.73 -3.48
N GLU A 34 -11.95 7.32 -4.62
CA GLU A 34 -13.23 8.03 -4.80
C GLU A 34 -14.41 7.05 -4.90
N ASN A 35 -14.27 6.02 -5.73
CA ASN A 35 -15.31 5.02 -5.90
C ASN A 35 -15.01 3.76 -5.08
N LEU A 36 -15.49 3.73 -3.83
CA LEU A 36 -15.37 2.55 -2.98
C LEU A 36 -16.16 1.35 -3.50
N ASN A 37 -17.17 1.56 -4.36
CA ASN A 37 -17.96 0.50 -4.97
C ASN A 37 -17.35 -0.02 -6.27
N ASP A 38 -16.16 0.44 -6.64
CA ASP A 38 -15.42 -0.13 -7.77
C ASP A 38 -15.26 -1.65 -7.56
N PRO A 39 -15.62 -2.49 -8.56
CA PRO A 39 -15.56 -3.94 -8.42
C PRO A 39 -14.18 -4.46 -8.01
N HIS A 40 -13.11 -3.82 -8.47
CA HIS A 40 -11.74 -4.19 -8.13
C HIS A 40 -11.43 -3.86 -6.67
N VAL A 41 -11.82 -2.68 -6.20
CA VAL A 41 -11.62 -2.27 -4.79
C VAL A 41 -12.42 -3.19 -3.84
N GLN A 42 -13.63 -3.60 -4.25
CA GLN A 42 -14.44 -4.58 -3.51
C GLN A 42 -13.79 -5.97 -3.48
N ASP A 43 -13.19 -6.41 -4.58
CA ASP A 43 -12.43 -7.67 -4.64
C ASP A 43 -11.21 -7.64 -3.70
N VAL A 44 -10.48 -6.53 -3.65
CA VAL A 44 -9.37 -6.33 -2.72
C VAL A 44 -9.81 -6.45 -1.26
N ALA A 45 -10.92 -5.81 -0.87
CA ALA A 45 -11.47 -5.93 0.49
C ALA A 45 -11.90 -7.37 0.81
N THR A 46 -12.59 -8.01 -0.12
CA THR A 46 -13.06 -9.40 0.03
C THR A 46 -11.89 -10.37 0.15
N PHE A 47 -10.86 -10.18 -0.68
CA PHE A 47 -9.63 -10.96 -0.60
C PHE A 47 -8.98 -10.82 0.77
N ALA A 48 -8.86 -9.60 1.29
CA ALA A 48 -8.25 -9.36 2.61
C ALA A 48 -8.94 -10.15 3.72
N VAL A 49 -10.28 -10.14 3.76
CA VAL A 49 -11.07 -10.87 4.76
C VAL A 49 -10.94 -12.38 4.58
N LYS A 50 -11.00 -12.89 3.34
CA LYS A 50 -10.81 -14.32 3.05
C LYS A 50 -9.42 -14.82 3.49
N THR A 51 -8.36 -14.06 3.16
CA THR A 51 -7.00 -14.40 3.55
C THR A 51 -6.79 -14.31 5.06
N TYR A 52 -7.45 -13.36 5.73
CA TYR A 52 -7.46 -13.30 7.19
C TYR A 52 -8.11 -14.56 7.77
N ASN A 53 -9.33 -14.89 7.35
CA ASN A 53 -10.06 -16.07 7.84
C ASN A 53 -9.30 -17.37 7.57
N SER A 54 -8.67 -17.52 6.40
CA SER A 54 -7.91 -18.75 6.06
C SER A 54 -6.67 -18.99 6.94
N ARG A 55 -6.21 -17.97 7.67
CA ARG A 55 -5.10 -18.07 8.63
C ARG A 55 -5.57 -18.43 10.04
N LEU A 56 -6.89 -18.43 10.27
CA LEU A 56 -7.48 -18.79 11.55
C LEU A 56 -7.78 -20.29 11.57
N HIS A 57 -7.61 -20.89 12.74
CA HIS A 57 -7.95 -22.30 12.99
C HIS A 57 -9.33 -22.48 13.62
N ASP A 58 -9.95 -21.36 14.03
CA ASP A 58 -11.22 -21.32 14.75
C ASP A 58 -12.23 -20.48 13.96
N GLU A 59 -13.30 -21.12 13.52
CA GLU A 59 -14.35 -20.51 12.69
C GLU A 59 -15.16 -19.47 13.47
N THR A 60 -15.18 -19.52 14.80
CA THR A 60 -15.87 -18.52 15.62
C THR A 60 -15.27 -17.12 15.48
N GLN A 61 -13.99 -17.06 15.09
CA GLN A 61 -13.24 -15.83 14.89
C GLN A 61 -13.35 -15.29 13.46
N TYR A 62 -14.05 -16.00 12.57
CA TYR A 62 -14.21 -15.58 11.18
C TYR A 62 -14.96 -14.26 11.09
N LEU A 63 -14.60 -13.49 10.08
CA LEU A 63 -15.23 -12.23 9.76
C LEU A 63 -16.03 -12.37 8.46
N ASP A 64 -17.29 -11.94 8.49
CA ASP A 64 -18.09 -11.72 7.29
C ASP A 64 -17.94 -10.26 6.86
N TYR A 65 -17.38 -10.05 5.67
CA TYR A 65 -17.22 -8.74 5.06
C TYR A 65 -18.59 -8.07 4.80
N LEU A 66 -18.74 -6.80 5.18
CA LEU A 66 -19.96 -6.03 4.93
C LEU A 66 -19.75 -4.90 3.91
N LYS A 67 -18.79 -4.00 4.16
CA LYS A 67 -18.52 -2.85 3.27
C LYS A 67 -17.19 -2.16 3.56
N ILE A 68 -16.74 -1.34 2.62
CA ILE A 68 -15.66 -0.36 2.81
C ILE A 68 -16.27 0.96 3.30
N VAL A 69 -15.61 1.60 4.27
CA VAL A 69 -15.99 2.95 4.77
C VAL A 69 -15.01 4.04 4.36
N LYS A 70 -13.75 3.68 4.16
CA LYS A 70 -12.71 4.58 3.63
C LYS A 70 -11.66 3.72 2.92
N GLY A 71 -11.14 4.22 1.81
CA GLY A 71 -10.08 3.54 1.08
C GLY A 71 -9.04 4.55 0.61
N GLU A 72 -7.78 4.14 0.67
CA GLU A 72 -6.65 4.86 0.13
C GLU A 72 -5.79 3.87 -0.66
N TYR A 73 -5.17 4.32 -1.75
CA TYR A 73 -4.22 3.53 -2.52
C TYR A 73 -2.90 4.26 -2.62
N LEU A 74 -1.83 3.50 -2.79
CA LEU A 74 -0.49 4.00 -2.95
C LEU A 74 0.15 3.33 -4.15
N GLN A 75 0.62 4.12 -5.11
CA GLN A 75 1.49 3.59 -6.14
C GLN A 75 2.82 3.23 -5.49
N SER A 76 3.02 1.95 -5.20
CA SER A 76 4.16 1.45 -4.44
C SER A 76 5.06 0.64 -5.38
N GLY A 77 6.37 0.76 -5.21
CA GLY A 77 7.32 -0.14 -5.86
C GLY A 77 7.72 0.17 -7.31
N PHE A 78 8.75 -0.54 -7.74
CA PHE A 78 9.34 -0.50 -9.08
C PHE A 78 8.50 -1.27 -10.13
N ASP A 79 7.54 -2.07 -9.64
CA ASP A 79 6.61 -2.88 -10.40
C ASP A 79 5.35 -2.10 -10.83
N GLY A 80 5.04 -0.96 -10.21
CA GLY A 80 3.83 -0.21 -10.55
C GLY A 80 2.55 -0.88 -10.09
N ALA A 81 2.62 -1.76 -9.08
CA ALA A 81 1.47 -2.33 -8.38
C ALA A 81 0.96 -1.36 -7.29
N PRO A 82 -0.36 -1.17 -7.13
CA PRO A 82 -0.89 -0.37 -6.03
C PRO A 82 -0.94 -1.16 -4.72
N ASP A 83 -0.51 -0.53 -3.63
CA ASP A 83 -0.89 -0.92 -2.27
C ASP A 83 -2.24 -0.31 -1.93
N TYR A 84 -3.10 -1.07 -1.26
CA TYR A 84 -4.41 -0.63 -0.79
C TYR A 84 -4.47 -0.62 0.73
N ARG A 85 -4.95 0.49 1.30
CA ARG A 85 -5.31 0.62 2.70
C ARG A 85 -6.81 0.89 2.81
N LEU A 86 -7.57 -0.08 3.31
CA LEU A 86 -9.02 -0.01 3.36
C LEU A 86 -9.49 -0.11 4.80
N ASN A 87 -10.32 0.84 5.24
CA ASN A 87 -11.10 0.69 6.46
C ASN A 87 -12.42 0.04 6.07
N ILE A 88 -12.70 -1.12 6.65
CA ILE A 88 -13.88 -1.93 6.36
C ILE A 88 -14.73 -2.13 7.61
N VAL A 89 -15.99 -2.46 7.38
CA VAL A 89 -16.89 -3.01 8.39
C VAL A 89 -17.05 -4.49 8.10
N ALA A 90 -16.89 -5.30 9.14
CA ALA A 90 -17.14 -6.73 9.11
C ALA A 90 -17.88 -7.13 10.38
N LYS A 91 -18.59 -8.25 10.33
CA LYS A 91 -19.22 -8.86 11.51
C LYS A 91 -18.52 -10.17 11.86
N GLN A 92 -18.43 -10.49 13.13
CA GLN A 92 -18.03 -11.83 13.54
C GLN A 92 -19.08 -12.85 13.09
N HIS A 93 -18.61 -14.00 12.63
CA HIS A 93 -19.45 -15.06 12.09
C HIS A 93 -20.32 -15.71 13.18
N ASP A 94 -19.78 -15.87 14.39
CA ASP A 94 -20.44 -16.56 15.51
C ASP A 94 -21.56 -15.74 16.15
N ASP A 95 -21.22 -14.60 16.75
CA ASP A 95 -22.15 -13.77 17.54
C ASP A 95 -22.75 -12.58 16.76
N GLY A 96 -22.31 -12.36 15.52
CA GLY A 96 -22.77 -11.26 14.67
C GLY A 96 -22.23 -9.89 15.08
N VAL A 97 -21.28 -9.80 16.02
CA VAL A 97 -20.76 -8.52 16.50
C VAL A 97 -20.08 -7.76 15.37
N VAL A 98 -20.58 -6.56 15.09
CA VAL A 98 -20.07 -5.68 14.03
C VAL A 98 -18.89 -4.87 14.54
N GLY A 99 -17.79 -4.89 13.78
CA GLY A 99 -16.57 -4.16 14.07
C GLY A 99 -16.03 -3.38 12.87
N ASN A 100 -15.19 -2.39 13.16
CA ASN A 100 -14.38 -1.70 12.15
C ASN A 100 -12.98 -2.31 12.12
N TYR A 101 -12.47 -2.52 10.92
CA TYR A 101 -11.16 -3.12 10.68
C TYR A 101 -10.41 -2.30 9.66
N GLN A 102 -9.09 -2.30 9.73
CA GLN A 102 -8.23 -1.76 8.68
C GLN A 102 -7.49 -2.91 8.02
N THR A 103 -7.51 -2.92 6.69
CA THR A 103 -6.80 -3.88 5.86
C THR A 103 -5.69 -3.20 5.09
N PHE A 104 -4.58 -3.92 4.90
CA PHE A 104 -3.51 -3.55 3.99
C PHE A 104 -3.35 -4.67 2.98
N VAL A 105 -3.39 -4.36 1.68
CA VAL A 105 -3.25 -5.34 0.59
C VAL A 105 -2.27 -4.83 -0.46
N HIS A 106 -1.24 -5.61 -0.78
CA HIS A 106 -0.39 -5.38 -1.95
C HIS A 106 -0.91 -6.18 -3.15
N ASP A 107 -1.28 -5.51 -4.23
CA ASP A 107 -1.85 -6.12 -5.44
C ASP A 107 -0.82 -6.19 -6.58
N ASP A 108 -0.07 -7.29 -6.63
CA ASP A 108 0.99 -7.50 -7.60
C ASP A 108 0.40 -7.83 -8.99
N ILE A 109 0.49 -6.84 -9.87
CA ILE A 109 -0.06 -6.91 -11.23
C ILE A 109 0.76 -7.88 -12.11
N TRP A 110 2.06 -8.06 -11.85
CA TRP A 110 2.94 -8.88 -12.69
C TRP A 110 2.71 -10.36 -12.48
N PHE A 111 2.54 -10.77 -11.23
CA PHE A 111 2.20 -12.16 -10.89
C PHE A 111 0.69 -12.40 -10.85
N LYS A 112 -0.13 -11.36 -11.09
CA LYS A 112 -1.59 -11.38 -10.91
C LYS A 112 -1.98 -11.94 -9.54
N ALA A 113 -1.22 -11.55 -8.52
CA ALA A 113 -1.28 -12.12 -7.19
C ALA A 113 -1.48 -11.01 -6.17
N LYS A 114 -2.35 -11.25 -5.19
CA LYS A 114 -2.44 -10.41 -4.00
C LYS A 114 -1.59 -11.06 -2.92
N ILE A 115 -0.53 -10.39 -2.46
CA ILE A 115 0.58 -11.06 -1.76
C ILE A 115 0.54 -10.79 -0.26
N TYR A 116 0.55 -9.51 0.13
CA TYR A 116 0.63 -9.11 1.54
C TYR A 116 -0.73 -8.68 2.03
N VAL A 117 -1.24 -9.36 3.07
CA VAL A 117 -2.52 -9.04 3.73
C VAL A 117 -2.32 -8.94 5.23
N TYR A 118 -2.72 -7.81 5.80
CA TYR A 118 -2.94 -7.64 7.24
C TYR A 118 -4.32 -7.06 7.48
N LEU A 119 -4.99 -7.53 8.53
CA LEU A 119 -6.30 -7.05 8.96
C LEU A 119 -6.25 -6.85 10.48
N ILE A 120 -6.52 -5.62 10.92
CA ILE A 120 -6.47 -5.23 12.33
C ILE A 120 -7.80 -4.63 12.77
N LYS A 121 -8.29 -4.99 13.96
CA LYS A 121 -9.48 -4.39 14.56
C LYS A 121 -9.16 -2.99 15.07
N LEU A 122 -9.92 -2.00 14.64
CA LEU A 122 -9.76 -0.63 15.12
C LEU A 122 -10.39 -0.51 16.51
N GLN A 123 -9.60 -0.01 17.48
CA GLN A 123 -10.12 0.34 18.80
C GLN A 123 -10.95 1.63 18.68
N LYS A 124 -12.07 1.71 19.39
CA LYS A 124 -12.87 2.93 19.51
C LYS A 124 -12.22 3.90 20.48
#